data_AF-C8VWZ3-F1
#
_entry.id   AF-C8VWZ3-F1
#
_cell.length_a   1.000
_cell.length_b   1.000
_cell.length_c   1.000
_cell.angle_alpha   90.00
_cell.angle_beta   90.00
_cell.angle_gamma   90.00
#
_symmetry.space_group_name_H-M   'P 1'
#
loop_
_entity.id
_entity.type
_entity.pdbx_description
1 polymer ?
#
loop_
_entity_poly.entity_id
_entity_poly.type
_entity_poly.pdbx_seq_one_letter_code
_entity_poly.pdbx_strand_id
1 'polypeptide(L)'
;MKHENRSYQYQGRALWKGICGMLGVSLFFGVLLWIWVIVSSATHLVITIIVYRDAKKLYEPALSISPFLWAAITFAMLIGGMFIYWLMNYSNLTRTNFKI
;
A
#
# COMPACT_ATOMS: atom_id res chain seq x y z
N MET A 1 51.68 5.64 -29.23
CA MET A 1 51.57 6.00 -27.79
C MET A 1 50.57 7.13 -27.49
N LYS A 2 50.64 8.34 -28.10
CA LYS A 2 49.69 9.46 -27.77
C LYS A 2 48.22 9.23 -28.19
N HIS A 3 47.98 8.45 -29.24
CA HIS A 3 46.62 8.12 -29.70
C HIS A 3 45.90 7.12 -28.77
N GLU A 4 46.64 6.14 -28.27
CA GLU A 4 46.14 5.08 -27.39
C GLU A 4 45.69 5.63 -26.03
N ASN A 5 46.45 6.59 -25.49
CA ASN A 5 46.13 7.26 -24.22
C ASN A 5 44.83 8.10 -24.27
N ARG A 6 44.43 8.58 -25.47
CA ARG A 6 43.16 9.30 -25.64
C ARG A 6 41.96 8.37 -25.59
N SER A 7 42.08 7.15 -26.13
CA SER A 7 41.01 6.15 -26.14
C SER A 7 40.57 5.78 -24.72
N TYR A 8 41.53 5.51 -23.82
CA TYR A 8 41.26 5.19 -22.41
C TYR A 8 40.58 6.34 -21.66
N GLN A 9 40.98 7.58 -21.94
CA GLN A 9 40.37 8.78 -21.35
C GLN A 9 38.90 8.97 -21.79
N TYR A 10 38.55 8.66 -23.05
CA TYR A 10 37.16 8.71 -23.51
C TYR A 10 36.31 7.57 -22.93
N GLN A 11 36.87 6.36 -22.86
CA GLN A 11 36.20 5.19 -22.31
C GLN A 11 35.91 5.37 -20.80
N GLY A 12 36.84 5.96 -20.04
CA GLY A 12 36.62 6.30 -18.63
C GLY A 12 35.53 7.37 -18.41
N ARG A 13 35.46 8.39 -19.27
CA ARG A 13 34.41 9.43 -19.18
C ARG A 13 33.02 8.92 -19.54
N ALA A 14 32.91 8.03 -20.53
CA ALA A 14 31.64 7.40 -20.89
C ALA A 14 31.13 6.49 -19.76
N LEU A 15 32.04 5.72 -19.15
CA LEU A 15 31.73 4.86 -18.00
C LEU A 15 31.23 5.68 -16.79
N TRP A 16 31.92 6.78 -16.45
CA TRP A 16 31.54 7.64 -15.32
C TRP A 16 30.15 8.27 -15.49
N LYS A 17 29.82 8.73 -16.70
CA LYS A 17 28.49 9.26 -17.01
C LYS A 17 27.39 8.20 -16.88
N GLY A 18 27.66 6.98 -17.33
CA GLY A 18 26.74 5.84 -17.18
C GLY A 18 26.45 5.52 -15.72
N ILE A 19 27.49 5.42 -14.89
CA ILE A 19 27.36 5.12 -13.46
C ILE A 19 26.59 6.23 -12.74
N CYS A 20 26.90 7.50 -13.02
CA CYS A 20 26.22 8.63 -12.39
C CYS A 20 24.73 8.70 -12.77
N GLY A 21 24.39 8.40 -14.03
CA GLY A 21 23.01 8.28 -14.50
C GLY A 21 22.24 7.14 -13.83
N MET A 22 22.84 5.94 -13.73
CA MET A 22 22.22 4.78 -13.07
C MET A 22 21.97 5.02 -11.58
N LEU A 23 22.90 5.68 -10.89
CA LEU A 23 22.72 6.04 -9.48
C LEU A 23 21.57 7.04 -9.28
N GLY A 24 21.46 8.06 -10.15
CA GLY A 24 20.37 9.04 -10.09
C GLY A 24 19.00 8.39 -10.29
N VAL A 25 18.88 7.49 -11.27
CA VAL A 25 17.63 6.76 -11.54
C VAL A 25 17.26 5.84 -10.37
N SER A 26 18.24 5.12 -9.80
CA SER A 26 18.01 4.23 -8.66
C SER A 26 17.52 5.01 -7.42
N LEU A 27 18.14 6.15 -7.12
CA LEU A 27 17.71 7.02 -6.01
C LEU A 27 16.30 7.57 -6.23
N PHE A 28 15.97 7.98 -7.45
CA PHE A 28 14.64 8.49 -7.79
C PHE A 28 13.55 7.43 -7.55
N PHE A 29 13.76 6.21 -8.05
CA PHE A 29 12.83 5.10 -7.79
C PHE A 29 12.76 4.73 -6.31
N GLY A 30 13.89 4.77 -5.60
CA GLY A 30 13.93 4.56 -4.16
C GLY A 30 13.04 5.55 -3.40
N VAL A 31 13.18 6.85 -3.69
CA VAL A 31 12.35 7.90 -3.09
C VAL A 31 10.87 7.72 -3.43
N LEU A 32 10.56 7.41 -4.69
CA LEU A 32 9.19 7.18 -5.14
C LEU A 32 8.54 6.01 -4.38
N LEU A 33 9.28 4.90 -4.19
CA LEU A 33 8.82 3.75 -3.41
C LEU A 33 8.59 4.11 -1.95
N TRP A 34 9.47 4.89 -1.33
CA TRP A 34 9.29 5.33 0.05
C TRP A 34 8.05 6.21 0.22
N ILE A 35 7.82 7.16 -0.69
CA ILE A 35 6.60 7.98 -0.69
C ILE A 35 5.37 7.08 -0.82
N TRP A 36 5.41 6.11 -1.73
CA TRP A 36 4.30 5.17 -1.92
C TRP A 36 3.99 4.37 -0.66
N VAL A 37 5.01 3.84 0.02
CA VAL A 37 4.83 3.09 1.27
C VAL A 37 4.21 3.98 2.34
N ILE A 38 4.70 5.21 2.52
CA ILE A 38 4.17 6.14 3.54
C ILE A 38 2.69 6.45 3.27
N VAL A 39 2.34 6.77 2.02
CA VAL A 39 0.96 7.10 1.62
C VAL A 39 0.06 5.87 1.79
N SER A 40 0.52 4.69 1.36
CA SER A 40 -0.23 3.45 1.49
C SER A 40 -0.47 3.08 2.95
N SER A 41 0.56 3.16 3.81
CA SER A 41 0.44 2.89 5.24
C SER A 41 -0.49 3.87 5.95
N ALA A 42 -0.40 5.17 5.64
CA ALA A 42 -1.28 6.18 6.22
C ALA A 42 -2.75 5.93 5.82
N THR A 43 -3.01 5.65 4.55
CA THR A 43 -4.36 5.32 4.05
C THR A 43 -4.91 4.09 4.75
N HIS A 44 -4.08 3.07 4.93
CA HIS A 44 -4.47 1.82 5.57
C HIS A 44 -4.81 1.98 7.05
N LEU A 45 -4.05 2.79 7.78
CA LEU A 45 -4.36 3.20 9.15
C LEU A 45 -5.69 3.93 9.24
N VAL A 46 -5.95 4.89 8.35
CA VAL A 46 -7.21 5.64 8.34
C VAL A 46 -8.41 4.72 8.10
N ILE A 47 -8.32 3.81 7.13
CA ILE A 47 -9.39 2.84 6.86
C ILE A 47 -9.62 1.92 8.07
N THR A 48 -8.55 1.42 8.67
CA THR A 48 -8.64 0.56 9.87
C THR A 48 -9.32 1.29 11.03
N ILE A 49 -9.00 2.57 11.24
CA ILE A 49 -9.63 3.40 12.27
C ILE A 49 -11.11 3.62 11.97
N ILE A 50 -11.49 3.90 10.72
CA ILE A 50 -12.89 4.10 10.31
C ILE A 50 -13.69 2.81 10.57
N VAL A 51 -13.20 1.66 10.09
CA VAL A 51 -13.87 0.37 10.29
C VAL A 51 -13.97 0.01 11.78
N TYR A 52 -12.92 0.27 12.57
CA TYR A 52 -12.98 0.05 14.02
C TYR A 52 -14.01 0.95 14.71
N ARG A 53 -14.08 2.24 14.34
CA ARG A 53 -15.07 3.19 14.89
C ARG A 53 -16.49 2.80 14.52
N ASP A 54 -16.70 2.32 13.30
CA ASP A 54 -18.01 1.92 12.80
C ASP A 54 -18.47 0.60 13.44
N ALA A 55 -17.56 -0.38 13.57
CA ALA A 55 -17.80 -1.61 14.30
C ALA A 55 -18.13 -1.39 15.79
N LYS A 56 -17.58 -0.33 16.41
CA LYS A 56 -17.93 0.07 17.78
C LYS A 56 -19.30 0.75 17.90
N LYS A 57 -19.78 1.40 16.83
CA LYS A 57 -21.09 2.07 16.80
C LYS A 57 -22.24 1.10 16.51
N LEU A 58 -21.96 0.01 15.80
CA LEU A 58 -22.92 -1.07 15.56
C LEU A 58 -23.10 -1.89 16.85
N TYR A 59 -24.11 -1.53 17.64
CA TYR A 59 -24.49 -2.22 18.90
C TYR A 59 -24.88 -3.70 18.67
N GLU A 60 -25.18 -4.08 17.42
CA GLU A 60 -25.30 -5.46 16.98
C GLU A 60 -24.35 -5.70 15.78
N PRO A 61 -23.20 -6.34 15.97
CA PRO A 61 -22.38 -6.77 14.84
C PRO A 61 -23.19 -7.80 14.05
N ALA A 62 -23.45 -7.52 12.76
CA ALA A 62 -24.24 -8.38 11.86
C ALA A 62 -23.76 -9.85 11.78
N LEU A 63 -22.58 -10.15 12.33
CA LEU A 63 -21.95 -11.48 12.34
C LEU A 63 -21.48 -11.97 13.73
N SER A 64 -21.86 -11.32 14.85
CA SER A 64 -21.31 -11.58 16.22
C SER A 64 -19.78 -11.45 16.36
N ILE A 65 -19.10 -10.99 15.31
CA ILE A 65 -17.66 -10.80 15.27
C ILE A 65 -17.26 -9.58 16.09
N SER A 66 -16.24 -9.73 16.94
CA SER A 66 -15.75 -8.66 17.78
C SER A 66 -15.17 -7.50 16.93
N PRO A 67 -15.26 -6.24 17.41
CA PRO A 67 -14.66 -5.09 16.72
C PRO A 67 -13.15 -5.25 16.48
N PHE A 68 -12.49 -6.05 17.33
CA PHE A 68 -11.06 -6.34 17.22
C PHE A 68 -10.75 -7.26 16.04
N LEU A 69 -11.61 -8.24 15.75
CA LEU A 69 -11.47 -9.09 14.56
C LEU A 69 -11.66 -8.27 13.28
N TRP A 70 -12.62 -7.35 13.26
CA TRP A 70 -12.83 -6.46 12.11
C TRP A 70 -11.61 -5.60 11.82
N ALA A 71 -11.00 -5.02 12.85
CA ALA A 71 -9.75 -4.27 12.74
C ALA A 71 -8.59 -5.16 12.26
N ALA A 72 -8.49 -6.41 12.75
CA ALA A 72 -7.45 -7.34 12.34
C ALA A 72 -7.59 -7.75 10.86
N ILE A 73 -8.82 -7.95 10.37
CA ILE A 73 -9.07 -8.33 8.96
C ILE A 73 -8.79 -7.13 8.02
N THR A 74 -9.19 -5.92 8.41
CA THR A 74 -8.82 -4.70 7.66
C THR A 74 -7.30 -4.49 7.66
N PHE A 75 -6.65 -4.72 8.80
CA PHE A 75 -5.21 -4.65 8.93
C PHE A 75 -4.48 -5.71 8.07
N ALA A 76 -5.04 -6.91 7.94
CA ALA A 76 -4.44 -8.00 7.17
C ALA A 76 -4.63 -7.85 5.64
N MET A 77 -5.70 -7.18 5.19
CA MET A 77 -5.97 -7.03 3.76
C MET A 77 -5.82 -5.57 3.31
N LEU A 78 -4.66 -5.23 2.73
CA LEU A 78 -4.42 -3.91 2.09
C LEU A 78 -5.48 -3.52 1.03
N ILE A 79 -6.05 -4.50 0.34
CA ILE A 79 -7.09 -4.34 -0.70
C ILE A 79 -8.50 -4.61 -0.14
N GLY A 80 -8.58 -5.12 1.09
CA GLY A 80 -9.81 -5.67 1.65
C GLY A 80 -10.80 -4.64 2.14
N GLY A 81 -10.45 -3.35 2.26
CA GLY A 81 -11.37 -2.33 2.79
C GLY A 81 -12.72 -2.28 2.05
N MET A 82 -12.68 -2.40 0.72
CA MET A 82 -13.87 -2.41 -0.13
C MET A 82 -14.62 -3.76 -0.10
N PHE A 83 -13.88 -4.87 0.01
CA PHE A 83 -14.44 -6.21 0.22
C PHE A 83 -15.13 -6.34 1.58
N ILE A 84 -14.55 -5.74 2.62
CA ILE A 84 -15.06 -5.67 3.99
C ILE A 84 -16.36 -4.85 4.02
N TYR A 85 -16.38 -3.69 3.37
CA TYR A 85 -17.59 -2.88 3.24
C TYR A 85 -18.71 -3.65 2.51
N TRP A 86 -18.35 -4.36 1.44
CA TRP A 86 -19.27 -5.23 0.71
C TRP A 86 -19.81 -6.38 1.58
N LEU A 87 -18.96 -7.03 2.38
CA LEU A 87 -19.34 -8.13 3.28
C LEU A 87 -20.26 -7.65 4.42
N MET A 88 -19.98 -6.47 4.98
CA MET A 88 -20.80 -5.84 6.02
C MET A 88 -22.19 -5.48 5.47
N ASN A 89 -22.26 -4.91 4.26
CA ASN A 89 -23.52 -4.59 3.58
C ASN A 89 -24.30 -5.84 3.15
N TYR A 90 -23.61 -6.85 2.61
CA TYR A 90 -24.20 -8.14 2.22
C TYR A 90 -24.80 -8.90 3.42
N SER A 91 -24.11 -8.85 4.57
CA SER A 91 -24.59 -9.46 5.81
C SER A 91 -25.86 -8.76 6.33
N ASN A 92 -25.99 -7.45 6.11
CA ASN A 92 -27.18 -6.70 6.53
C ASN A 92 -28.40 -7.04 5.66
N LEU A 93 -28.21 -7.19 4.34
CA LEU A 93 -29.28 -7.60 3.41
C LEU A 93 -29.83 -9.00 3.72
N THR A 94 -28.96 -9.95 4.08
CA THR A 94 -29.37 -11.33 4.38
C THR A 94 -30.23 -11.40 5.64
N ARG A 95 -29.90 -10.60 6.67
CA ARG A 95 -30.65 -10.57 7.94
C ARG A 95 -32.05 -9.95 7.78
N THR A 96 -32.22 -8.98 6.88
CA THR A 96 -33.54 -8.43 6.55
C THR A 96 -34.41 -9.38 5.72
N ASN A 97 -33.82 -10.21 4.85
CA ASN A 97 -34.58 -11.18 4.05
C ASN A 97 -34.98 -12.44 4.84
N PHE A 98 -34.26 -12.78 5.92
CA PHE A 98 -34.59 -13.93 6.77
C PHE A 98 -35.75 -13.66 7.75
N LYS A 99 -36.28 -12.42 7.74
CA LYS A 99 -37.42 -12.00 8.58
C LYS A 99 -38.68 -11.80 7.73
N ILE A 100 -38.90 -12.70 6.77
CA ILE A 100 -40.14 -12.86 6.00
C ILE A 100 -40.67 -14.27 6.26
#